data_AF-A0A534M7S3-F1
#
_entry.id   AF-A0A534M7S3-F1
#
_cell.length_a   1.000
_cell.length_b   1.000
_cell.length_c   1.000
_cell.angle_alpha   90.00
_cell.angle_beta   90.00
_cell.angle_gamma   90.00
#
_symmetry.space_group_name_H-M   'P 1'
#
loop_
_entity.id
_entity.type
_entity.pdbx_description
1 polymer ?
#
loop_
_entity_poly.entity_id
_entity_poly.type
_entity_poly.pdbx_seq_one_letter_code
_entity_poly.pdbx_strand_id
1 'polypeptide(L)'
;MESSATEWAYANNARIAVVFLGFAIVLIGIGLLVVVAFGPDGGLAAGALLALAIFLLVFSVLVFVPRLVQRGAVSFSVYSRRSIDEAEHAVRAVIEASGRTARVERPRSRARSPPRIVIAEEIPARFRLEVTRHAATTSDSGEWTEIIESLPNRQLEEAQALRVKIAERLSAVTSREE
;
A
#
# COMPACT_ATOMS: atom_id res chain seq x y z
N MET A 1 -17.80 -22.04 -3.64
CA MET A 1 -16.56 -21.55 -3.02
C MET A 1 -16.90 -20.17 -2.48
N GLU A 2 -17.09 -20.02 -1.17
CA GLU A 2 -17.58 -18.77 -0.58
C GLU A 2 -16.67 -17.61 -1.01
N SER A 3 -17.24 -16.64 -1.73
CA SER A 3 -16.55 -15.41 -2.06
C SER A 3 -16.27 -14.71 -0.74
N SER A 4 -15.04 -14.81 -0.23
CA SER A 4 -14.62 -13.99 0.89
C SER A 4 -14.96 -12.55 0.55
N ALA A 5 -15.80 -11.91 1.36
CA ALA A 5 -16.03 -10.47 1.26
C ALA A 5 -14.66 -9.81 1.08
N THR A 6 -14.52 -8.96 0.07
CA THR A 6 -13.21 -8.44 -0.36
C THR A 6 -12.63 -7.58 0.76
N GLU A 7 -11.86 -8.21 1.64
CA GLU A 7 -11.37 -7.60 2.87
C GLU A 7 -10.25 -6.62 2.50
N TRP A 8 -10.35 -5.40 3.03
CA TRP A 8 -9.33 -4.38 2.81
C TRP A 8 -8.06 -4.76 3.57
N ALA A 9 -6.97 -5.00 2.84
CA ALA A 9 -5.66 -5.25 3.41
C ALA A 9 -5.10 -3.94 4.01
N TYR A 10 -4.77 -3.98 5.30
CA TYR A 10 -4.16 -2.87 6.01
C TYR A 10 -2.63 -2.91 5.92
N ALA A 11 -2.00 -1.77 5.63
CA ALA A 11 -0.55 -1.62 5.72
C ALA A 11 -0.15 -0.34 6.47
N ASN A 12 0.81 -0.47 7.39
CA ASN A 12 1.48 0.67 8.05
C ASN A 12 2.90 0.82 7.52
N ASN A 13 3.04 1.44 6.35
CA ASN A 13 4.33 1.61 5.68
C ASN A 13 5.34 2.36 6.56
N ALA A 14 4.90 3.36 7.33
CA ALA A 14 5.78 4.11 8.21
C ALA A 14 6.30 3.26 9.37
N ARG A 15 5.43 2.49 10.04
CA ARG A 15 5.85 1.59 11.12
C ARG A 15 6.83 0.54 10.62
N ILE A 16 6.58 -0.05 9.45
CA ILE A 16 7.46 -1.05 8.87
C ILE A 16 8.84 -0.42 8.56
N ALA A 17 8.87 0.77 7.92
CA ALA A 17 10.11 1.48 7.64
C ALA A 17 10.93 1.78 8.92
N VAL A 18 10.25 2.23 9.99
CA VAL A 18 10.88 2.48 11.30
C VAL A 18 11.46 1.21 11.91
N VAL A 19 10.79 0.05 11.76
CA VAL A 19 11.32 -1.23 12.24
C VAL A 19 12.62 -1.59 11.53
N PHE A 20 12.68 -1.46 10.20
CA PHE A 20 13.91 -1.70 9.44
C PHE A 20 15.04 -0.74 9.83
N LEU A 21 14.72 0.54 10.04
CA LEU A 21 15.68 1.52 10.52
C LEU A 21 16.19 1.18 11.93
N GLY A 22 15.30 0.75 12.82
CA GLY A 22 15.64 0.30 14.16
C GLY A 22 16.61 -0.88 14.13
N PHE A 23 16.36 -1.88 13.29
CA PHE A 23 17.29 -3.00 13.12
C PHE A 23 18.67 -2.55 12.60
N ALA A 24 18.71 -1.63 11.62
CA ALA A 24 19.98 -1.11 11.14
C ALA A 24 20.77 -0.39 12.25
N ILE A 25 20.10 0.43 13.07
CA ILE A 25 20.72 1.13 14.20
C ILE A 25 21.25 0.12 15.24
N VAL A 26 20.48 -0.92 15.55
CA VAL A 26 20.90 -1.98 16.49
C VAL A 26 22.15 -2.71 15.97
N LEU A 27 22.18 -3.07 14.68
CA LEU A 27 23.36 -3.72 14.07
C LEU A 27 24.60 -2.83 14.12
N ILE A 28 24.46 -1.53 13.87
CA ILE A 28 25.56 -0.56 14.00
C ILE A 28 26.05 -0.51 15.45
N GLY A 29 25.13 -0.41 16.41
CA GLY A 29 25.45 -0.38 17.84
C GLY A 29 26.20 -1.64 18.30
N ILE A 30 25.71 -2.83 17.90
CA ILE A 30 26.38 -4.10 18.20
C ILE A 30 27.77 -4.16 17.55
N GLY A 31 27.88 -3.75 16.28
CA GLY A 31 29.17 -3.70 15.58
C GLY A 31 30.19 -2.82 16.29
N LEU A 32 29.77 -1.64 16.78
CA LEU A 32 30.62 -0.76 17.58
C LEU A 32 31.04 -1.42 18.90
N LEU A 33 30.12 -2.06 19.61
CA LEU A 33 30.43 -2.76 20.86
C LEU A 33 31.43 -3.91 20.64
N VAL A 34 31.34 -4.62 19.52
CA VAL A 34 32.28 -5.69 19.15
C VAL A 34 33.69 -5.14 18.97
N VAL A 35 33.85 -4.02 18.27
CA VAL A 35 35.17 -3.38 18.10
C VAL A 35 35.72 -2.88 19.43
N VAL A 36 34.87 -2.32 20.29
CA VAL A 36 35.28 -1.83 21.62
C VAL A 36 35.72 -2.99 22.53
N ALA A 37 35.01 -4.10 22.52
CA ALA A 37 35.27 -5.24 23.41
C ALA A 37 36.43 -6.13 22.93
N PHE A 38 36.57 -6.34 21.63
CA PHE A 38 37.50 -7.32 21.04
C PHE A 38 38.61 -6.67 20.19
N GLY A 39 38.62 -5.34 20.06
CA GLY A 39 39.65 -4.63 19.31
C GLY A 39 39.72 -5.06 17.83
N PRO A 40 40.92 -5.18 17.25
CA PRO A 40 41.11 -5.57 15.85
C PRO A 40 40.50 -6.94 15.50
N ASP A 41 40.48 -7.87 16.45
CA ASP A 41 39.97 -9.23 16.25
C ASP A 41 38.46 -9.24 16.01
N GLY A 42 37.74 -8.23 16.52
CA GLY A 42 36.31 -8.02 16.27
C GLY A 42 36.01 -7.38 14.91
N GLY A 43 37.02 -6.93 14.17
CA GLY A 43 36.87 -6.10 12.96
C GLY A 43 36.06 -6.77 11.85
N LEU A 44 36.26 -8.07 11.60
CA LEU A 44 35.51 -8.80 10.57
C LEU A 44 34.01 -8.91 10.92
N ALA A 45 33.69 -9.24 12.17
CA ALA A 45 32.31 -9.34 12.63
C ALA A 45 31.62 -7.97 12.59
N ALA A 46 32.30 -6.91 13.06
CA ALA A 46 31.80 -5.55 12.99
C ALA A 46 31.57 -5.09 11.54
N GLY A 47 32.49 -5.43 10.63
CA GLY A 47 32.36 -5.15 9.20
C GLY A 47 31.15 -5.84 8.57
N ALA A 48 30.91 -7.11 8.92
CA ALA A 48 29.73 -7.84 8.45
C ALA A 48 28.41 -7.23 8.95
N LEU A 49 28.36 -6.86 10.24
CA LEU A 49 27.20 -6.20 10.84
C LEU A 49 26.94 -4.82 10.20
N LEU A 50 28.00 -4.06 9.92
CA LEU A 50 27.90 -2.79 9.22
C LEU A 50 27.37 -2.96 7.80
N ALA A 51 27.87 -3.96 7.06
CA ALA A 51 27.38 -4.25 5.71
C ALA A 51 25.88 -4.59 5.72
N LEU A 52 25.43 -5.40 6.68
CA LEU A 52 24.02 -5.73 6.85
C LEU A 52 23.19 -4.49 7.22
N ALA A 53 23.69 -3.64 8.11
CA ALA A 53 23.02 -2.39 8.47
C ALA A 53 22.85 -1.45 7.27
N ILE A 54 23.91 -1.28 6.46
CA ILE A 54 23.86 -0.48 5.23
C ILE A 54 22.85 -1.08 4.25
N PHE A 55 22.85 -2.40 4.08
CA PHE A 55 21.86 -3.06 3.23
C PHE A 55 20.43 -2.76 3.71
N LEU A 56 20.14 -2.90 5.01
CA LEU A 56 18.82 -2.59 5.56
C LEU A 56 18.43 -1.12 5.38
N LEU A 57 19.38 -0.18 5.53
CA LEU A 57 19.13 1.24 5.29
C LEU A 57 18.77 1.51 3.82
N VAL A 58 19.60 1.02 2.90
CA VAL A 58 19.38 1.20 1.45
C VAL A 58 18.08 0.53 1.02
N PHE A 59 17.85 -0.71 1.47
CA PHE A 59 16.59 -1.43 1.23
C PHE A 59 15.39 -0.63 1.76
N SER A 60 15.49 -0.12 2.99
CA SER A 60 14.40 0.64 3.61
C SER A 60 14.07 1.90 2.81
N VAL A 61 15.10 2.64 2.38
CA VAL A 61 14.94 3.83 1.54
C VAL A 61 14.31 3.47 0.19
N LEU A 62 14.88 2.50 -0.53
CA LEU A 62 14.43 2.15 -1.88
C LEU A 62 13.01 1.57 -1.91
N VAL A 63 12.61 0.83 -0.88
CA VAL A 63 11.29 0.18 -0.83
C VAL A 63 10.25 1.08 -0.19
N PHE A 64 10.54 1.70 0.96
CA PHE A 64 9.51 2.40 1.73
C PHE A 64 9.34 3.86 1.34
N VAL A 65 10.36 4.57 0.84
CA VAL A 65 10.17 5.96 0.39
C VAL A 65 9.16 6.05 -0.76
N PRO A 66 9.27 5.25 -1.84
CA PRO A 66 8.25 5.28 -2.90
C PRO A 66 6.86 4.91 -2.38
N ARG A 67 6.77 3.89 -1.51
CA ARG A 67 5.49 3.48 -0.90
C ARG A 67 4.87 4.58 -0.04
N LEU A 68 5.67 5.28 0.76
CA LEU A 68 5.22 6.40 1.59
C LEU A 68 4.74 7.58 0.74
N VAL A 69 5.44 7.89 -0.35
CA VAL A 69 5.04 8.96 -1.28
C VAL A 69 3.75 8.60 -2.03
N GLN A 70 3.61 7.34 -2.47
CA GLN A 70 2.48 6.93 -3.31
C GLN A 70 1.23 6.55 -2.52
N ARG A 71 1.39 5.86 -1.38
CA ARG A 71 0.30 5.29 -0.58
C ARG A 71 0.10 6.00 0.77
N GLY A 72 1.07 6.80 1.21
CA GLY A 72 1.07 7.42 2.53
C GLY A 72 1.65 6.52 3.63
N ALA A 73 1.73 7.09 4.84
CA ALA A 73 2.22 6.40 6.05
C ALA A 73 1.43 5.14 6.39
N VAL A 74 0.13 5.21 6.16
CA VAL A 74 -0.84 4.13 6.34
C VAL A 74 -1.65 4.03 5.06
N SER A 75 -2.07 2.82 4.69
CA SER A 75 -2.95 2.60 3.55
C SER A 75 -3.86 1.40 3.78
N PHE A 76 -5.04 1.43 3.17
CA PHE A 76 -5.89 0.25 2.98
C PHE A 76 -5.93 -0.07 1.49
N SER A 77 -5.84 -1.34 1.11
CA SER A 77 -5.91 -1.75 -0.29
C SER A 77 -6.86 -2.92 -0.48
N VAL A 78 -7.62 -2.90 -1.56
CA VAL A 78 -8.48 -4.00 -1.97
C VAL A 78 -8.24 -4.33 -3.44
N TYR A 79 -8.29 -5.60 -3.80
CA TYR A 79 -8.09 -6.06 -5.18
C TYR A 79 -9.43 -6.38 -5.82
N SER A 80 -9.63 -5.91 -7.05
CA SER A 80 -10.83 -6.22 -7.84
C SER A 80 -10.43 -6.79 -9.20
N ARG A 81 -11.25 -7.73 -9.70
CA ARG A 81 -11.15 -8.28 -11.07
C ARG A 81 -11.59 -7.31 -12.15
N ARG A 82 -12.22 -6.21 -11.75
CA ARG A 82 -12.74 -5.20 -12.68
C ARG A 82 -11.62 -4.49 -13.40
N SER A 83 -11.92 -4.05 -14.62
CA SER A 83 -11.07 -3.11 -15.33
C SER A 83 -10.91 -1.81 -14.53
N ILE A 84 -9.82 -1.08 -14.77
CA ILE A 84 -9.58 0.18 -14.07
C ILE A 84 -10.70 1.22 -14.30
N ASP A 85 -11.36 1.17 -15.47
CA ASP A 85 -12.51 2.00 -15.81
C ASP A 85 -13.74 1.66 -14.97
N GLU A 86 -14.08 0.38 -14.86
CA GLU A 86 -15.20 -0.08 -14.04
C GLU A 86 -14.95 0.15 -12.55
N ALA A 87 -13.72 -0.05 -12.09
CA ALA A 87 -13.32 0.21 -10.72
C ALA A 87 -13.41 1.72 -10.41
N GLU A 88 -12.95 2.59 -11.30
CA GLU A 88 -13.13 4.05 -11.16
C GLU A 88 -14.61 4.39 -11.04
N HIS A 89 -15.43 3.88 -11.95
CA HIS A 89 -16.86 4.16 -11.97
C HIS A 89 -17.54 3.67 -10.68
N ALA A 90 -17.19 2.48 -10.19
CA ALA A 90 -17.73 1.93 -8.95
C ALA A 90 -17.37 2.79 -7.74
N VAL A 91 -16.10 3.18 -7.61
CA VAL A 91 -15.65 4.05 -6.51
C VAL A 91 -16.34 5.41 -6.58
N ARG A 92 -16.41 6.01 -7.77
CA ARG A 92 -17.08 7.30 -7.99
C ARG A 92 -18.56 7.24 -7.62
N ALA A 93 -19.26 6.21 -8.08
CA ALA A 93 -20.69 6.02 -7.81
C ALA A 93 -20.97 5.87 -6.30
N VAL A 94 -20.08 5.23 -5.54
CA VAL A 94 -20.24 5.09 -4.08
C VAL A 94 -20.06 6.43 -3.35
N ILE A 95 -19.09 7.25 -3.79
CA ILE A 95 -18.87 8.59 -3.25
C ILE A 95 -20.10 9.48 -3.55
N GLU A 96 -20.56 9.49 -4.80
CA GLU A 96 -21.72 10.26 -5.26
C GLU A 96 -23.02 9.81 -4.55
N ALA A 97 -23.24 8.50 -4.41
CA ALA A 97 -24.39 7.96 -3.67
C ALA A 97 -24.35 8.28 -2.17
N SER A 98 -23.18 8.65 -1.64
CA SER A 98 -23.03 9.15 -0.27
C SER A 98 -23.25 10.66 -0.16
N GLY A 99 -23.73 11.31 -1.22
CA GLY A 99 -24.04 12.74 -1.25
C GLY A 99 -22.82 13.65 -1.43
N ARG A 100 -21.67 13.10 -1.84
CA ARG A 100 -20.41 13.84 -2.01
C ARG A 100 -20.04 13.97 -3.48
N THR A 101 -19.37 15.05 -3.85
CA THR A 101 -18.80 15.19 -5.19
C THR A 101 -17.50 14.38 -5.28
N ALA A 102 -17.31 13.67 -6.40
CA ALA A 102 -16.11 12.90 -6.65
C ALA A 102 -15.28 13.56 -7.75
N ARG A 103 -14.02 13.84 -7.45
CA ARG A 103 -13.05 14.38 -8.41
C ARG A 103 -12.07 13.30 -8.83
N VAL A 104 -11.79 13.18 -10.12
CA VAL A 104 -10.82 12.21 -10.66
C VAL A 104 -9.59 12.95 -11.17
N GLU A 105 -8.44 12.63 -10.60
CA GLU A 105 -7.13 13.06 -11.09
C GLU A 105 -6.43 11.91 -11.83
N ARG A 106 -5.74 12.23 -12.91
CA ARG A 106 -4.96 11.27 -13.72
C ARG A 106 -3.49 11.69 -13.67
N PRO A 107 -2.69 11.14 -12.74
CA PRO A 107 -1.27 11.42 -12.68
C PRO A 107 -0.57 11.07 -13.99
N ARG A 108 0.45 11.85 -14.36
CA ARG A 108 1.30 11.53 -15.51
C ARG A 108 1.97 10.17 -15.28
N SER A 109 1.81 9.26 -16.24
CA SER A 109 2.39 7.92 -16.21
C SER A 109 2.78 7.48 -17.60
N ARG A 110 3.81 6.63 -17.67
CA ARG A 110 4.22 5.92 -18.89
C ARG A 110 3.62 4.52 -18.99
N ALA A 111 2.85 4.09 -17.98
CA ALA A 111 2.19 2.79 -17.98
C ALA A 111 1.11 2.73 -19.07
N ARG A 112 0.89 1.54 -19.64
CA ARG A 112 -0.18 1.28 -20.63
C ARG A 112 -1.55 1.69 -20.08
N SER A 113 -1.81 1.37 -18.81
CA SER A 113 -3.00 1.77 -18.08
C SER A 113 -2.58 2.74 -16.97
N PRO A 114 -2.72 4.07 -17.17
CA PRO A 114 -2.28 5.06 -16.19
C PRO A 114 -3.10 4.97 -14.90
N PRO A 115 -2.47 5.23 -13.74
CA PRO A 115 -3.16 5.22 -12.46
C PRO A 115 -4.19 6.36 -12.42
N ARG A 116 -5.20 6.19 -11.57
CA ARG A 116 -6.26 7.17 -11.37
C ARG A 116 -6.42 7.44 -9.89
N ILE A 117 -6.71 8.69 -9.52
CA ILE A 117 -6.94 9.06 -8.12
C ILE A 117 -8.35 9.63 -8.04
N VAL A 118 -9.24 8.92 -7.37
CA VAL A 118 -10.60 9.37 -7.07
C VAL A 118 -10.57 10.00 -5.67
N ILE A 119 -10.92 11.28 -5.61
CA ILE A 119 -10.94 12.09 -4.39
C ILE A 119 -12.40 12.34 -4.05
N ALA A 120 -12.82 11.98 -2.85
CA ALA A 120 -14.10 12.46 -2.31
C ALA A 120 -13.90 13.92 -1.88
N GLU A 121 -14.62 14.85 -2.48
CA GLU A 121 -14.58 16.23 -2.02
C GLU A 121 -15.13 16.31 -0.59
N GLU A 122 -14.63 17.26 0.22
CA GLU A 122 -15.02 17.49 1.62
C GLU A 122 -14.54 16.45 2.65
N ILE A 123 -14.10 15.26 2.23
CA ILE A 123 -13.48 14.25 3.10
C ILE A 123 -12.02 14.08 2.69
N PRO A 124 -11.05 13.97 3.62
CA PRO A 124 -9.66 13.68 3.29
C PRO A 124 -9.46 12.19 2.90
N ALA A 125 -10.33 11.64 2.05
CA ALA A 125 -10.25 10.29 1.51
C ALA A 125 -9.81 10.33 0.04
N ARG A 126 -8.74 9.61 -0.27
CA ARG A 126 -8.17 9.54 -1.62
C ARG A 126 -7.98 8.08 -2.02
N PHE A 127 -8.65 7.66 -3.08
CA PHE A 127 -8.59 6.30 -3.62
C PHE A 127 -7.75 6.30 -4.88
N ARG A 128 -6.58 5.67 -4.80
CA ARG A 128 -5.69 5.47 -5.94
C ARG A 128 -5.97 4.11 -6.56
N LEU A 129 -6.23 4.08 -7.86
CA LEU A 129 -6.50 2.88 -8.62
C LEU A 129 -5.31 2.59 -9.54
N GLU A 130 -4.79 1.37 -9.46
CA GLU A 130 -3.65 0.92 -10.25
C GLU A 130 -3.91 -0.48 -10.82
N VAL A 131 -3.54 -0.69 -12.08
CA VAL A 131 -3.52 -2.05 -12.66
C VAL A 131 -2.30 -2.78 -12.10
N THR A 132 -2.54 -3.97 -11.56
CA THR A 132 -1.53 -4.81 -10.94
C THR A 132 -1.72 -6.27 -11.30
N ARG A 133 -0.68 -7.08 -11.08
CA ARG A 133 -0.78 -8.54 -11.12
C ARG A 133 -0.89 -9.01 -9.68
N HIS A 134 -1.99 -9.67 -9.33
CA HIS A 134 -2.15 -10.14 -7.95
C HIS A 134 -1.20 -11.31 -7.68
N ALA A 135 -0.28 -11.13 -6.73
CA ALA A 135 0.78 -12.10 -6.44
C ALA A 135 0.26 -13.45 -5.91
N ALA A 136 -0.97 -13.49 -5.39
CA ALA A 136 -1.57 -14.69 -4.80
C ALA A 136 -2.20 -15.65 -5.83
N THR A 137 -2.36 -15.24 -7.09
CA THR A 137 -2.93 -16.08 -8.14
C THR A 137 -1.95 -16.25 -9.28
N THR A 138 -0.94 -17.09 -9.06
CA THR A 138 0.05 -17.50 -10.07
C THR A 138 -0.59 -18.23 -11.26
N SER A 139 -1.80 -18.77 -11.11
CA SER A 139 -2.56 -19.45 -12.17
C SER A 139 -3.51 -18.54 -12.94
N ASP A 140 -3.78 -17.32 -12.45
CA ASP A 140 -4.79 -16.44 -13.01
C ASP A 140 -4.15 -15.23 -13.66
N SER A 141 -4.04 -15.30 -14.98
CA SER A 141 -3.39 -14.28 -15.82
C SER A 141 -4.20 -12.98 -15.99
N GLY A 142 -5.39 -12.90 -15.38
CA GLY A 142 -6.24 -11.71 -15.45
C GLY A 142 -5.57 -10.47 -14.85
N GLU A 143 -5.74 -9.33 -15.51
CA GLU A 143 -5.38 -8.03 -14.93
C GLU A 143 -6.26 -7.75 -13.72
N TRP A 144 -5.64 -7.35 -12.61
CA TRP A 144 -6.35 -6.91 -11.41
C TRP A 144 -6.23 -5.40 -11.27
N THR A 145 -7.27 -4.78 -10.72
CA THR A 145 -7.19 -3.39 -10.27
C THR A 145 -7.05 -3.37 -8.75
N GLU A 146 -5.94 -2.82 -8.26
CA GLU A 146 -5.75 -2.49 -6.84
C GLU A 146 -6.35 -1.11 -6.57
N ILE A 147 -7.21 -1.02 -5.56
CA ILE A 147 -7.79 0.23 -5.09
C ILE A 147 -7.20 0.50 -3.71
N ILE A 148 -6.47 1.61 -3.59
CA ILE A 148 -5.65 1.96 -2.43
C ILE A 148 -6.20 3.25 -1.84
N GLU A 149 -6.75 3.19 -0.64
CA GLU A 149 -6.99 4.38 0.16
C GLU A 149 -5.67 4.86 0.77
N SER A 150 -5.24 6.04 0.34
CA SER A 150 -3.99 6.66 0.76
C SER A 150 -4.22 7.69 1.86
N LEU A 151 -3.33 7.70 2.87
CA LEU A 151 -3.44 8.59 4.05
C LEU A 151 -4.80 8.48 4.78
N PRO A 152 -5.29 7.27 5.08
CA PRO A 152 -6.56 7.10 5.78
C PRO A 152 -6.44 7.72 7.17
N ASN A 153 -7.26 8.72 7.45
CA ASN A 153 -7.44 9.16 8.82
C ASN A 153 -8.33 8.13 9.53
N ARG A 154 -7.72 7.29 10.35
CA ARG A 154 -8.39 6.21 11.09
C ARG A 154 -9.53 6.67 11.99
N GLN A 155 -9.60 7.96 12.31
CA GLN A 155 -10.63 8.55 13.17
C GLN A 155 -11.87 9.01 12.40
N LEU A 156 -11.89 8.94 11.06
CA LEU A 156 -13.04 9.33 10.25
C LEU A 156 -13.91 8.11 9.94
N GLU A 157 -14.99 7.95 10.70
CA GLU A 157 -16.04 6.94 10.47
C GLU A 157 -16.56 6.99 9.02
N GLU A 158 -16.64 8.20 8.44
CA GLU A 158 -17.07 8.41 7.05
C GLU A 158 -16.16 7.70 6.03
N ALA A 159 -14.84 7.71 6.24
CA ALA A 159 -13.89 7.03 5.36
C ALA A 159 -14.01 5.50 5.48
N GLN A 160 -14.27 4.99 6.69
CA GLN A 160 -14.57 3.58 6.91
C GLN A 160 -15.87 3.15 6.23
N ALA A 161 -16.93 3.96 6.34
CA ALA A 161 -18.19 3.69 5.67
C ALA A 161 -18.04 3.63 4.15
N LEU A 162 -17.22 4.51 3.56
CA LEU A 162 -16.90 4.45 2.14
C LEU A 162 -16.16 3.16 1.77
N ARG A 163 -15.16 2.72 2.55
CA ARG A 163 -14.47 1.44 2.29
C ARG A 163 -15.43 0.26 2.23
N VAL A 164 -16.37 0.17 3.18
CA VAL A 164 -17.35 -0.92 3.23
C VAL A 164 -18.24 -0.89 1.99
N LYS A 165 -18.85 0.27 1.67
CA LYS A 165 -19.70 0.43 0.49
C LYS A 165 -18.96 0.17 -0.82
N ILE A 166 -17.69 0.58 -0.91
CA ILE A 166 -16.84 0.29 -2.09
C ILE A 166 -16.61 -1.21 -2.21
N ALA A 167 -16.24 -1.92 -1.15
CA ALA A 167 -16.04 -3.36 -1.19
C ALA A 167 -17.32 -4.11 -1.59
N GLU A 168 -18.46 -3.75 -1.00
CA GLU A 168 -19.78 -4.29 -1.36
C GLU A 168 -20.11 -4.05 -2.83
N ARG A 169 -19.89 -2.82 -3.32
CA ARG A 169 -20.17 -2.50 -4.71
C ARG A 169 -19.27 -3.27 -5.66
N LEU A 170 -18.01 -3.51 -5.29
CA LEU A 170 -17.05 -4.27 -6.08
C LEU A 170 -17.36 -5.77 -6.11
N SER A 171 -17.85 -6.35 -5.02
CA SER A 171 -18.23 -7.77 -4.95
C SER A 171 -19.57 -8.08 -5.62
N ALA A 172 -20.57 -7.19 -5.50
CA ALA A 172 -21.95 -7.44 -5.94
C ALA A 172 -22.18 -7.61 -7.46
N VAL A 173 -21.21 -7.22 -8.31
CA VAL A 173 -21.31 -7.45 -9.77
C VAL A 173 -20.61 -8.75 -10.17
N THR A 174 -19.55 -9.13 -9.45
CA THR A 174 -18.87 -10.42 -9.68
C THR A 174 -19.82 -11.59 -9.50
N SER A 175 -20.76 -11.49 -8.55
CA SER A 175 -21.78 -12.52 -8.29
C SER A 175 -22.95 -12.54 -9.28
N ARG A 176 -23.00 -11.65 -10.27
CA ARG A 176 -24.03 -11.67 -11.35
C ARG A 176 -23.53 -12.31 -12.65
N GLU A 177 -22.23 -12.57 -12.75
CA GLU A 177 -21.57 -13.14 -13.93
C GLU A 177 -21.11 -14.60 -13.73
N GLU A 178 -21.39 -15.18 -12.56
CA GLU A 178 -21.33 -16.64 -12.28
C GLU A 178 -22.74 -17.24 -12.30
#